data_AF-A0A5E4MLT5-F1
#
_entry.id   AF-A0A5E4MLT5-F1
#
_cell.length_a   1.000
_cell.length_b   1.000
_cell.length_c   1.000
_cell.angle_alpha   90.00
_cell.angle_beta   90.00
_cell.angle_gamma   90.00
#
_symmetry.space_group_name_H-M   'P 1'
#
loop_
_entity.id
_entity.type
_entity.pdbx_description
1 polymer ?
#
loop_
_entity_poly.entity_id
_entity_poly.type
_entity_poly.pdbx_seq_one_letter_code
_entity_poly.pdbx_strand_id
1 'polypeptide(L)'
;MYSSLTGEHVTQNVYENAKKIRETFEIKNMRDFTILYNKIDVLLLTDVMENYGAVSLRDFKLDPVYYYTTPGFAWNAMLRKTGVKLELLKDTDMYLMFEQGIREGLSQSSIIYSKANNKYIGEREKKKHQRNISQIWMQIISMDGRCVNIYHTKGFKWCNPDLFNTENFFKMKDDQEKSYIFEEDMKYPEELHDLHSDYSLTPENVFDNTKLLKLTMTLYDKKKYILHYIILGFI
;
A
#
# COMPACT_ATOMS: atom_id res chain seq x y z
N MET A 1 -37.14 -13.47 18.47
CA MET A 1 -36.72 -12.05 18.49
C MET A 1 -36.44 -11.63 17.06
N TYR A 2 -36.94 -10.48 16.59
CA TYR A 2 -36.74 -9.99 15.22
C TYR A 2 -35.82 -8.76 15.26
N SER A 3 -34.80 -8.72 14.41
CA SER A 3 -33.84 -7.62 14.33
C SER A 3 -34.26 -6.68 13.19
N SER A 4 -34.65 -5.45 13.52
CA SER A 4 -34.97 -4.42 12.52
C SER A 4 -33.73 -3.93 11.76
N LEU A 5 -32.53 -4.10 12.32
CA LEU A 5 -31.27 -3.69 11.70
C LEU A 5 -30.85 -4.61 10.55
N THR A 6 -31.11 -5.92 10.69
CA THR A 6 -30.75 -6.92 9.68
C THR A 6 -31.95 -7.40 8.88
N GLY A 7 -33.17 -7.03 9.27
CA GLY A 7 -34.40 -7.49 8.62
C GLY A 7 -34.71 -8.97 8.86
N GLU A 8 -34.00 -9.62 9.79
CA GLU A 8 -34.01 -11.07 9.98
C GLU A 8 -34.33 -11.47 11.44
N HIS A 9 -34.82 -12.70 11.61
CA HIS A 9 -34.98 -13.28 12.93
C HIS A 9 -33.63 -13.68 13.53
N VAL A 10 -33.46 -13.40 14.82
CA VAL A 10 -32.25 -13.80 15.56
C VAL A 10 -32.15 -15.33 15.56
N THR A 11 -30.99 -15.85 15.17
CA THR A 11 -30.74 -17.30 15.17
C THR A 11 -30.74 -17.84 16.59
N GLN A 12 -31.17 -19.10 16.75
CA GLN A 12 -31.29 -19.74 18.06
C GLN A 12 -29.97 -19.73 18.85
N ASN A 13 -28.83 -19.92 18.17
CA ASN A 13 -27.51 -19.90 18.79
C ASN A 13 -27.14 -18.53 19.39
N VAL A 14 -27.45 -17.44 18.68
CA VAL A 14 -27.19 -16.08 19.18
C VAL A 14 -28.04 -15.79 20.41
N TYR A 15 -29.30 -16.24 20.39
CA TYR A 15 -30.21 -16.10 21.53
C TYR A 15 -29.73 -16.89 22.76
N GLU A 16 -29.30 -18.13 22.59
CA GLU A 16 -28.75 -18.95 23.67
C GLU A 16 -27.47 -18.35 24.26
N ASN A 17 -26.58 -17.81 23.42
CA ASN A 17 -25.39 -17.10 23.90
C ASN A 17 -25.73 -15.84 24.68
N ALA A 18 -26.69 -15.03 24.21
CA ALA A 18 -27.14 -13.84 24.93
C ALA A 18 -27.75 -14.21 26.29
N LYS A 19 -28.50 -15.32 26.36
CA LYS A 19 -29.06 -15.83 27.63
C LYS A 19 -27.96 -16.26 28.60
N LYS A 20 -26.94 -16.99 28.13
CA LYS A 20 -25.78 -17.38 28.93
C LYS A 20 -25.04 -16.16 29.49
N ILE A 21 -24.79 -15.14 28.66
CA ILE A 21 -24.14 -13.89 29.09
C ILE A 21 -24.97 -13.21 30.18
N ARG A 22 -26.29 -13.12 29.97
CA ARG A 22 -27.21 -12.51 30.94
C ARG A 22 -27.17 -13.24 32.28
N GLU A 23 -27.20 -14.57 32.27
CA GLU A 23 -27.16 -15.40 33.48
C GLU A 23 -25.81 -15.33 34.18
N THR A 24 -24.70 -15.41 33.43
CA THR A 24 -23.33 -15.42 33.97
C THR A 24 -22.96 -14.10 34.64
N PHE A 25 -23.37 -12.98 34.06
CA PHE A 25 -23.05 -11.64 34.56
C PHE A 25 -24.22 -10.96 35.29
N GLU A 26 -25.27 -11.73 35.62
CA GLU A 26 -26.45 -11.27 36.36
C GLU A 26 -27.10 -9.98 35.81
N ILE A 27 -27.20 -9.88 34.49
CA ILE A 27 -27.65 -8.65 33.80
C ILE A 27 -29.16 -8.48 33.96
N LYS A 28 -29.58 -7.39 34.63
CA LYS A 28 -31.00 -7.13 34.94
C LYS A 28 -31.68 -6.27 33.88
N ASN A 29 -30.96 -5.30 33.35
CA ASN A 29 -31.47 -4.33 32.38
C ASN A 29 -30.40 -3.99 31.30
N MET A 30 -30.80 -3.24 30.28
CA MET A 30 -29.88 -2.85 29.20
C MET A 30 -28.74 -1.94 29.65
N ARG A 31 -28.92 -1.17 30.74
CA ARG A 31 -27.84 -0.34 31.30
C ARG A 31 -26.70 -1.20 31.84
N ASP A 32 -27.03 -2.28 32.55
CA ASP A 32 -26.04 -3.23 33.07
C ASP A 32 -25.26 -3.89 31.92
N PHE A 33 -25.95 -4.22 30.83
CA PHE A 33 -25.33 -4.75 29.61
C PHE A 33 -24.34 -3.75 28.99
N THR A 34 -24.74 -2.48 28.82
CA THR A 34 -23.85 -1.44 28.28
C THR A 34 -22.64 -1.19 29.18
N ILE A 35 -22.80 -1.22 30.50
CA ILE A 35 -21.68 -1.10 31.44
C ILE A 35 -20.70 -2.26 31.28
N LEU A 36 -21.21 -3.50 31.18
CA LEU A 36 -20.38 -4.68 30.95
C LEU A 36 -19.62 -4.57 29.62
N TYR A 37 -20.32 -4.22 28.54
CA TYR A 37 -19.73 -4.04 27.21
C TYR A 37 -18.60 -2.99 27.24
N ASN A 38 -18.85 -1.80 27.80
CA ASN A 38 -17.83 -0.75 27.89
C ASN A 38 -16.64 -1.17 28.76
N LYS A 39 -16.87 -1.93 29.84
CA LYS A 39 -15.78 -2.49 30.65
C LYS A 39 -14.92 -3.45 29.84
N ILE A 40 -15.54 -4.35 29.07
CA ILE A 40 -14.82 -5.29 28.22
C ILE A 40 -14.00 -4.55 27.16
N ASP A 41 -14.58 -3.56 26.49
CA ASP A 41 -13.88 -2.75 25.49
C ASP A 41 -12.65 -2.05 26.08
N VAL A 42 -12.79 -1.45 27.28
CA VAL A 42 -11.67 -0.79 27.97
C VAL A 42 -10.60 -1.80 28.40
N LEU A 43 -10.99 -2.95 28.94
CA LEU A 43 -10.05 -3.98 29.40
C LEU A 43 -9.26 -4.60 28.23
N LEU A 44 -9.94 -4.93 27.13
CA LEU A 44 -9.28 -5.46 25.94
C LEU A 44 -8.33 -4.43 25.31
N LEU A 45 -8.76 -3.16 25.23
CA LEU A 45 -7.90 -2.10 24.74
C LEU A 45 -6.67 -1.89 25.64
N THR A 46 -6.86 -1.97 26.95
CA THR A 46 -5.76 -1.85 27.93
C THR A 46 -4.74 -2.98 27.73
N ASP A 47 -5.18 -4.23 27.66
CA ASP A 47 -4.31 -5.41 27.44
C ASP A 47 -3.52 -5.28 26.12
N VAL A 48 -4.19 -4.89 25.03
CA VAL A 48 -3.54 -4.67 23.73
C VAL A 48 -2.51 -3.53 23.81
N MET A 49 -2.84 -2.41 24.46
CA MET A 49 -1.96 -1.25 24.56
C MET A 49 -0.75 -1.51 25.47
N GLU A 50 -0.93 -2.22 26.58
CA GLU A 50 0.16 -2.62 27.47
C GLU A 50 1.14 -3.56 26.75
N ASN A 51 0.61 -4.57 26.05
CA ASN A 51 1.44 -5.47 25.25
C ASN A 51 2.14 -4.71 24.10
N TYR A 52 1.44 -3.80 23.42
CA TYR A 52 2.03 -2.97 22.37
C TYR A 52 3.18 -2.09 22.90
N GLY A 53 3.00 -1.48 24.07
CA GLY A 53 4.05 -0.71 24.76
C GLY A 53 5.24 -1.57 25.14
N ALA A 54 5.00 -2.73 25.76
CA ALA A 54 6.05 -3.65 26.18
C ALA A 54 6.89 -4.18 25.00
N VAL A 55 6.23 -4.60 23.91
CA VAL A 55 6.88 -5.06 22.67
C VAL A 55 7.66 -3.92 22.02
N SER A 56 7.07 -2.73 21.94
CA SER A 56 7.70 -1.56 21.32
C SER A 56 8.95 -1.10 22.07
N LEU A 57 8.88 -1.04 23.40
CA LEU A 57 10.03 -0.74 24.25
C LEU A 57 11.10 -1.83 24.16
N ARG A 58 10.71 -3.11 24.07
CA ARG A 58 11.67 -4.21 23.93
C ARG A 58 12.43 -4.10 22.60
N ASP A 59 11.71 -3.96 21.49
CA ASP A 59 12.25 -4.15 20.14
C ASP A 59 12.77 -2.85 19.51
N PHE A 60 12.07 -1.73 19.71
CA PHE A 60 12.43 -0.42 19.13
C PHE A 60 13.01 0.55 20.16
N LYS A 61 12.93 0.21 21.46
CA LYS A 61 13.36 1.07 22.58
C LYS A 61 12.60 2.40 22.65
N LEU A 62 11.47 2.49 21.94
CA LEU A 62 10.59 3.65 21.88
C LEU A 62 9.25 3.25 22.47
N ASP A 63 8.63 4.16 23.20
CA ASP A 63 7.31 3.95 23.77
C ASP A 63 6.26 4.58 22.86
N PRO A 64 5.30 3.80 22.33
CA PRO A 64 4.31 4.28 21.38
C PRO A 64 3.35 5.33 21.95
N VAL A 65 3.21 5.44 23.29
CA VAL A 65 2.30 6.42 23.90
C VAL A 65 2.77 7.86 23.74
N TYR A 66 4.04 8.08 23.39
CA TYR A 66 4.58 9.41 23.09
C TYR A 66 4.33 9.87 21.64
N TYR A 67 3.60 9.08 20.85
CA TYR A 67 3.35 9.35 19.44
C TYR A 67 1.86 9.52 19.19
N TYR A 68 1.51 10.53 18.40
CA TYR A 68 0.12 10.78 18.01
C TYR A 68 -0.45 9.66 17.13
N THR A 69 0.38 9.02 16.32
CA THR A 69 -0.05 7.99 15.35
C THR A 69 1.01 6.89 15.19
N THR A 70 0.55 5.68 14.84
CA THR A 70 1.42 4.53 14.56
C THR A 70 2.41 4.77 13.41
N PRO A 71 2.07 5.45 12.31
CA PRO A 71 3.06 5.80 11.28
C PRO A 71 4.18 6.70 11.80
N GLY A 72 3.87 7.69 12.65
CA GLY A 72 4.90 8.55 13.26
C GLY A 72 5.84 7.76 14.20
N PHE A 73 5.28 6.81 14.95
CA PHE A 73 6.05 5.85 15.74
C PHE A 73 6.96 4.98 14.86
N ALA A 74 6.39 4.37 13.80
CA ALA A 74 7.13 3.51 12.88
C ALA A 74 8.27 4.27 12.17
N TRP A 75 8.04 5.53 11.79
CA TRP A 75 9.04 6.40 11.19
C TRP A 75 10.23 6.63 12.15
N ASN A 76 9.97 7.02 13.40
CA ASN A 76 11.04 7.24 14.37
C ASN A 76 11.73 5.93 14.79
N ALA A 77 10.99 4.81 14.84
CA ALA A 77 11.57 3.49 15.04
C ALA A 77 12.53 3.10 13.91
N MET A 78 12.16 3.38 12.66
CA MET A 78 13.02 3.19 11.48
C MET A 78 14.27 4.06 11.55
N LEU A 79 14.13 5.36 11.82
CA LEU A 79 15.26 6.29 11.94
C LEU A 79 16.23 5.88 13.05
N ARG A 80 15.71 5.45 14.20
CA ARG A 80 16.53 4.98 15.32
C ARG A 80 17.27 3.69 14.99
N LYS A 81 16.58 2.74 14.36
CA LYS A 81 17.14 1.41 14.03
C LYS A 81 18.22 1.51 12.97
N THR A 82 18.04 2.37 11.98
CA THR A 82 18.99 2.55 10.87
C THR A 82 20.08 3.58 11.18
N GLY A 83 19.82 4.54 12.08
CA GLY A 83 20.72 5.66 12.35
C GLY A 83 20.86 6.63 11.17
N VAL A 84 19.99 6.52 10.17
CA VAL A 84 20.06 7.32 8.94
C VAL A 84 19.74 8.78 9.25
N LYS A 85 20.47 9.70 8.60
CA LYS A 85 20.22 11.14 8.69
C LYS A 85 19.65 11.60 7.36
N LEU A 86 18.42 12.10 7.42
CA LEU A 86 17.74 12.66 6.26
C LEU A 86 18.10 14.15 6.12
N GLU A 87 18.53 14.53 4.93
CA GLU A 87 18.70 15.93 4.54
C GLU A 87 17.33 16.54 4.22
N LEU A 88 17.11 17.76 4.72
CA LEU A 88 15.94 18.54 4.35
C LEU A 88 16.17 19.21 2.99
N LEU A 89 15.24 19.02 2.05
CA LEU A 89 15.22 19.76 0.79
C LEU A 89 14.97 21.24 1.08
N LYS A 90 15.92 22.10 0.70
CA LYS A 90 15.84 23.55 0.89
C LYS A 90 15.42 24.32 -0.37
N ASP A 91 15.58 23.67 -1.52
CA ASP A 91 15.24 24.22 -2.82
C ASP A 91 13.77 23.91 -3.13
N THR A 92 12.97 24.96 -3.36
CA THR A 92 11.55 24.86 -3.67
C THR A 92 11.31 24.14 -4.99
N ASP A 93 12.12 24.39 -6.02
CA ASP A 93 11.92 23.78 -7.34
C ASP A 93 12.20 22.28 -7.27
N MET A 94 13.22 21.89 -6.50
CA MET A 94 13.53 20.49 -6.24
C MET A 94 12.40 19.81 -5.47
N TYR A 95 11.87 20.48 -4.44
CA TYR A 95 10.72 19.97 -3.69
C TYR A 95 9.50 19.76 -4.59
N LEU A 96 9.18 20.73 -5.46
CA LEU A 96 8.07 20.61 -6.41
C LEU A 96 8.29 19.49 -7.42
N MET A 97 9.52 19.29 -7.91
CA MET A 97 9.87 18.16 -8.76
C MET A 97 9.62 16.82 -8.03
N PHE A 98 10.06 16.68 -6.77
CA PHE A 98 9.78 15.47 -6.00
C PHE A 98 8.29 15.23 -5.78
N GLU A 99 7.53 16.27 -5.37
CA GLU A 99 6.07 16.19 -5.19
C GLU A 99 5.35 15.76 -6.48
N GLN A 100 5.74 16.32 -7.63
CA GLN A 100 5.18 15.93 -8.93
C GLN A 100 5.50 14.48 -9.32
N GLY A 101 6.62 13.94 -8.83
CA GLY A 101 7.07 12.57 -9.04
C GLY A 101 6.41 11.55 -8.11
N ILE A 102 5.70 11.98 -7.07
CA ILE A 102 4.99 11.06 -6.17
C ILE A 102 3.82 10.41 -6.93
N ARG A 103 3.84 9.08 -6.96
CA ARG A 103 2.78 8.23 -7.52
C ARG A 103 2.28 7.28 -6.43
N GLU A 104 0.97 7.06 -6.41
CA GLU A 104 0.35 6.12 -5.48
C GLU A 104 0.56 4.66 -5.92
N GLY A 105 0.03 3.72 -5.12
CA GLY A 105 -0.02 2.32 -5.51
C GLY A 105 -0.86 2.12 -6.77
N LEU A 106 -0.30 1.42 -7.75
CA LEU A 106 -1.00 1.10 -8.98
C LEU A 106 -2.05 0.00 -8.75
N SER A 107 -3.29 0.28 -9.15
CA SER A 107 -4.39 -0.70 -9.15
C SER A 107 -4.97 -0.80 -10.56
N GLN A 108 -4.64 -1.88 -11.26
CA GLN A 108 -5.07 -2.13 -12.64
C GLN A 108 -5.88 -3.43 -12.73
N SER A 109 -7.02 -3.37 -13.42
CA SER A 109 -7.85 -4.53 -13.74
C SER A 109 -7.98 -4.67 -15.24
N SER A 110 -7.10 -5.45 -15.86
CA SER A 110 -7.06 -5.62 -17.32
C SER A 110 -8.14 -6.57 -17.84
N ILE A 111 -8.67 -7.45 -16.99
CA ILE A 111 -9.74 -8.39 -17.31
C ILE A 111 -10.94 -8.14 -16.37
N ILE A 112 -12.12 -7.92 -16.96
CA ILE A 112 -13.36 -7.60 -16.21
C ILE A 112 -13.93 -8.84 -15.51
N TYR A 113 -13.71 -10.04 -16.07
CA TYR A 113 -14.20 -11.29 -15.50
C TYR A 113 -13.31 -12.47 -15.85
N SER A 114 -12.94 -13.25 -14.84
CA SER A 114 -12.26 -14.54 -15.01
C SER A 114 -12.85 -15.53 -14.02
N LYS A 115 -13.10 -16.76 -14.46
CA LYS A 115 -13.64 -17.84 -13.63
C LYS A 115 -12.72 -19.05 -13.69
N ALA A 116 -12.22 -19.46 -12.53
CA ALA A 116 -11.45 -20.69 -12.41
C ALA A 116 -12.35 -21.92 -12.63
N ASN A 117 -11.84 -22.90 -13.38
CA ASN A 117 -12.47 -24.21 -13.59
C ASN A 117 -11.39 -25.27 -13.46
N ASN A 118 -10.95 -25.50 -12.22
CA ASN A 118 -9.96 -26.52 -11.88
C ASN A 118 -10.66 -27.65 -11.10
N LYS A 119 -10.19 -28.89 -11.28
CA LYS A 119 -10.72 -30.12 -10.65
C LYS A 119 -10.83 -30.08 -9.12
N TYR A 120 -10.14 -29.15 -8.45
CA TYR A 120 -10.19 -28.96 -7.00
C TYR A 120 -11.30 -28.02 -6.53
N ILE A 121 -11.98 -27.31 -7.45
CA ILE A 121 -13.06 -26.36 -7.14
C ILE A 121 -14.42 -27.08 -7.17
N GLY A 122 -14.63 -28.00 -6.22
CA GLY A 122 -15.91 -28.69 -5.98
C GLY A 122 -16.51 -29.46 -7.17
N GLU A 123 -17.59 -30.23 -6.92
CA GLU A 123 -18.19 -31.09 -7.96
C GLU A 123 -19.07 -30.32 -8.98
N ARG A 124 -19.48 -29.09 -8.67
CA ARG A 124 -20.47 -28.34 -9.45
C ARG A 124 -19.96 -27.76 -10.77
N GLU A 125 -18.65 -27.75 -11.02
CA GLU A 125 -18.04 -27.05 -12.17
C GLU A 125 -17.34 -28.00 -13.17
N LYS A 126 -17.45 -29.34 -12.99
CA LYS A 126 -16.76 -30.31 -13.87
C LYS A 126 -17.40 -30.39 -15.26
N LYS A 127 -17.08 -29.45 -16.16
CA LYS A 127 -17.31 -29.62 -17.61
C LYS A 127 -16.18 -30.46 -18.19
N LYS A 128 -16.47 -31.73 -18.52
CA LYS A 128 -15.51 -32.77 -18.99
C LYS A 128 -14.61 -32.37 -20.17
N HIS A 129 -14.87 -31.28 -20.89
CA HIS A 129 -14.15 -30.88 -22.12
C HIS A 129 -13.61 -29.45 -22.10
N GLN A 130 -13.51 -28.81 -20.93
CA GLN A 130 -12.90 -27.47 -20.83
C GLN A 130 -11.44 -27.55 -20.36
N ARG A 131 -10.59 -26.65 -20.90
CA ARG A 131 -9.23 -26.46 -20.40
C ARG A 131 -9.28 -26.06 -18.92
N ASN A 132 -8.43 -26.66 -18.09
CA ASN A 132 -8.35 -26.31 -16.67
C ASN A 132 -7.85 -24.86 -16.55
N ILE A 133 -8.67 -23.98 -15.99
CA ILE A 133 -8.28 -22.60 -15.68
C ILE A 133 -8.05 -22.51 -14.18
N SER A 134 -6.83 -22.14 -13.78
CA SER A 134 -6.47 -21.88 -12.38
C SER A 134 -6.20 -20.39 -12.20
N GLN A 135 -6.66 -19.83 -11.10
CA GLN A 135 -6.34 -18.47 -10.68
C GLN A 135 -5.28 -18.52 -9.58
N ILE A 136 -4.25 -17.69 -9.72
CA ILE A 136 -3.15 -17.59 -8.77
C ILE A 136 -3.19 -16.20 -8.18
N TRP A 137 -3.24 -16.13 -6.85
CA TRP A 137 -3.08 -14.90 -6.10
C TRP A 137 -1.64 -14.83 -5.61
N MET A 138 -0.89 -13.84 -6.08
CA MET A 138 0.47 -13.58 -5.62
C MET A 138 0.46 -12.32 -4.76
N GLN A 139 1.13 -12.39 -3.62
CA GLN A 139 1.36 -11.24 -2.76
C GLN A 139 2.85 -11.08 -2.51
N ILE A 140 3.38 -9.89 -2.78
CA ILE A 140 4.72 -9.52 -2.37
C ILE A 140 4.62 -8.98 -0.94
N ILE A 141 5.14 -9.73 0.03
CA ILE A 141 5.25 -9.26 1.40
C ILE A 141 6.39 -8.24 1.46
N SER A 142 6.12 -7.09 2.10
CA SER A 142 7.04 -5.97 2.33
C SER A 142 7.65 -5.36 1.06
N MET A 143 6.81 -5.00 0.09
CA MET A 143 7.24 -4.30 -1.13
C MET A 143 8.02 -3.01 -0.80
N ASP A 144 7.45 -2.15 0.05
CA ASP A 144 8.07 -0.88 0.44
C ASP A 144 9.42 -1.08 1.13
N GLY A 145 9.55 -2.12 1.96
CA GLY A 145 10.79 -2.47 2.67
C GLY A 145 11.95 -2.84 1.74
N ARG A 146 11.67 -3.42 0.57
CA ARG A 146 12.70 -3.74 -0.45
C ARG A 146 13.10 -2.51 -1.26
N CYS A 147 12.16 -1.60 -1.47
CA CYS A 147 12.40 -0.32 -2.14
C CYS A 147 13.20 0.66 -1.27
N VAL A 148 13.35 0.41 0.04
CA VAL A 148 14.10 1.32 0.94
C VAL A 148 15.56 1.50 0.55
N ASN A 149 16.18 0.48 -0.05
CA ASN A 149 17.57 0.57 -0.53
C ASN A 149 17.77 1.53 -1.70
N ILE A 150 16.68 2.01 -2.31
CA ILE A 150 16.71 2.95 -3.45
C ILE A 150 16.62 4.41 -2.97
N TYR A 151 16.28 4.67 -1.69
CA TYR A 151 16.08 6.04 -1.20
C TYR A 151 17.39 6.72 -0.81
N HIS A 152 17.62 7.88 -1.42
CA HIS A 152 18.74 8.75 -1.12
C HIS A 152 18.40 9.62 0.08
N THR A 153 19.36 9.70 1.00
CA THR A 153 19.11 10.29 2.31
C THR A 153 19.74 11.67 2.44
N LYS A 154 20.69 12.01 1.57
CA LYS A 154 21.44 13.28 1.57
C LYS A 154 22.20 13.49 0.25
N GLY A 155 22.74 14.68 0.05
CA GLY A 155 23.56 15.08 -1.08
C GLY A 155 22.76 15.65 -2.25
N PHE A 156 21.53 16.10 -2.03
CA PHE A 156 20.66 16.55 -3.12
C PHE A 156 21.21 17.82 -3.80
N LYS A 157 21.50 17.71 -5.10
CA LYS A 157 22.03 18.82 -5.91
C LYS A 157 21.54 18.69 -7.34
N TRP A 158 21.25 19.83 -7.96
CA TRP A 158 21.07 19.89 -9.41
C TRP A 158 22.36 19.52 -10.12
N CYS A 159 22.22 18.72 -11.19
CA CYS A 159 23.32 18.35 -12.07
C CYS A 159 23.18 19.07 -13.40
N ASN A 160 24.28 19.27 -14.11
CA ASN A 160 24.23 19.79 -15.48
C ASN A 160 23.65 18.70 -16.40
N PRO A 161 22.52 18.95 -17.10
CA PRO A 161 21.94 18.00 -18.05
C PRO A 161 22.91 17.55 -19.15
N ASP A 162 23.82 18.42 -19.59
CA ASP A 162 24.76 18.13 -20.70
C ASP A 162 25.72 16.96 -20.41
N LEU A 163 25.85 16.55 -19.15
CA LEU A 163 26.68 15.43 -18.75
C LEU A 163 26.05 14.06 -19.06
N PHE A 164 24.75 14.04 -19.35
CA PHE A 164 23.99 12.81 -19.58
C PHE A 164 23.63 12.66 -21.05
N ASN A 165 24.00 11.51 -21.61
CA ASN A 165 23.63 11.08 -22.95
C ASN A 165 23.17 9.62 -22.91
N THR A 166 22.47 9.15 -23.94
CA THR A 166 21.94 7.78 -24.05
C THR A 166 22.98 6.72 -23.69
N GLU A 167 24.22 6.87 -24.16
CA GLU A 167 25.29 5.90 -23.85
C GLU A 167 25.70 5.89 -22.38
N ASN A 168 25.73 7.04 -21.71
CA ASN A 168 26.07 7.14 -20.29
C ASN A 168 24.93 6.62 -19.41
N PHE A 169 23.66 6.80 -19.83
CA PHE A 169 22.50 6.26 -19.12
C PHE A 169 22.55 4.73 -19.03
N PHE A 170 22.73 4.03 -20.14
CA PHE A 170 22.78 2.55 -20.16
C PHE A 170 24.02 1.97 -19.47
N LYS A 171 25.05 2.78 -19.19
CA LYS A 171 26.26 2.37 -18.47
C LYS A 171 26.15 2.57 -16.95
N MET A 172 25.08 3.20 -16.47
CA MET A 172 24.83 3.36 -15.03
C MET A 172 24.58 2.00 -14.38
N LYS A 173 25.16 1.80 -13.19
CA LYS A 173 24.96 0.57 -12.40
C LYS A 173 23.96 0.81 -11.28
N ASP A 174 23.22 -0.23 -10.91
CA ASP A 174 22.27 -0.16 -9.80
C ASP A 174 22.95 0.09 -8.44
N ASP A 175 24.22 -0.31 -8.29
CA ASP A 175 25.00 -0.24 -7.05
C ASP A 175 25.95 0.97 -6.96
N GLN A 176 25.80 1.95 -7.86
CA GLN A 176 26.66 3.13 -7.85
C GLN A 176 26.40 4.05 -6.64
N GLU A 177 27.44 4.77 -6.20
CA GLU A 177 27.36 5.65 -5.03
C GLU A 177 26.43 6.86 -5.22
N LYS A 178 26.25 7.30 -6.47
CA LYS A 178 25.41 8.46 -6.84
C LYS A 178 24.22 8.02 -7.68
N SER A 179 23.04 8.37 -7.24
CA SER A 179 21.85 8.24 -8.06
C SER A 179 21.49 9.52 -8.78
N TYR A 180 20.60 9.35 -9.74
CA TYR A 180 20.03 10.42 -10.53
C TYR A 180 18.53 10.23 -10.65
N ILE A 181 17.82 11.35 -10.59
CA ILE A 181 16.39 11.44 -10.87
C ILE A 181 16.27 12.42 -12.02
N PHE A 182 15.52 12.03 -13.03
CA PHE A 182 15.37 12.77 -14.27
C PHE A 182 13.95 13.29 -14.40
N GLU A 183 13.80 14.50 -14.93
CA GLU A 183 12.53 15.06 -15.42
C GLU A 183 12.66 15.15 -16.93
N GLU A 184 11.94 14.27 -17.66
CA GLU A 184 12.11 14.14 -19.11
C GLU A 184 10.76 14.09 -19.84
N ASP A 185 10.76 14.55 -21.08
CA ASP A 185 9.65 14.31 -22.00
C ASP A 185 9.84 12.96 -22.69
N MET A 186 8.87 12.07 -22.57
CA MET A 186 8.94 10.72 -23.13
C MET A 186 7.90 10.51 -24.20
N LYS A 187 8.31 9.93 -25.33
CA LYS A 187 7.40 9.43 -26.34
C LYS A 187 7.02 8.00 -26.05
N TYR A 188 5.77 7.64 -26.27
CA TYR A 188 5.31 6.26 -26.18
C TYR A 188 5.10 5.69 -27.59
N PRO A 189 5.99 4.82 -28.09
CA PRO A 189 5.88 4.28 -29.44
C PRO A 189 4.61 3.44 -29.62
N GLU A 190 3.91 3.65 -30.75
CA GLU A 190 2.68 2.90 -31.08
C GLU A 190 2.92 1.39 -31.16
N GLU A 191 4.12 0.98 -31.58
CA GLU A 191 4.54 -0.43 -31.66
C GLU A 191 4.51 -1.15 -30.30
N LEU A 192 4.55 -0.43 -29.18
CA LEU A 192 4.47 -0.99 -27.83
C LEU A 192 3.05 -1.04 -27.27
N HIS A 193 2.06 -0.44 -27.95
CA HIS A 193 0.71 -0.29 -27.40
C HIS A 193 0.01 -1.63 -27.17
N ASP A 194 0.15 -2.57 -28.10
CA ASP A 194 -0.45 -3.90 -27.96
C ASP A 194 0.22 -4.69 -26.83
N LEU A 195 1.55 -4.61 -26.73
CA LEU A 195 2.35 -5.31 -25.71
C LEU A 195 2.08 -4.76 -24.31
N HIS A 196 1.91 -3.46 -24.17
CA HIS A 196 1.71 -2.77 -22.89
C HIS A 196 0.25 -2.44 -22.57
N SER A 197 -0.68 -2.98 -23.36
CA SER A 197 -2.12 -2.74 -23.21
C SER A 197 -2.65 -3.11 -21.82
N ASP A 198 -2.15 -4.21 -21.26
CA ASP A 198 -2.52 -4.66 -19.92
C ASP A 198 -1.77 -3.90 -18.81
N TYR A 199 -0.55 -3.43 -19.07
CA TYR A 199 0.33 -2.79 -18.09
C TYR A 199 1.33 -1.81 -18.75
N SER A 200 0.94 -0.54 -18.89
CA SER A 200 1.84 0.56 -19.27
C SER A 200 2.95 0.82 -18.23
N LEU A 201 4.18 1.01 -18.70
CA LEU A 201 5.36 1.22 -17.85
C LEU A 201 5.42 2.60 -17.16
N THR A 202 4.68 3.60 -17.65
CA THR A 202 4.82 5.00 -17.20
C THR A 202 3.49 5.58 -16.72
N PRO A 203 2.95 5.09 -15.58
CA PRO A 203 1.68 5.58 -15.06
C PRO A 203 1.80 7.05 -14.62
N GLU A 204 0.74 7.83 -14.85
CA GLU A 204 0.70 9.26 -14.54
C GLU A 204 -0.59 9.64 -13.79
N ASN A 205 -0.47 10.65 -12.92
CA ASN A 205 -1.63 11.20 -12.21
C ASN A 205 -2.41 12.10 -13.16
N VAL A 206 -3.63 11.69 -13.52
CA VAL A 206 -4.53 12.46 -14.38
C VAL A 206 -5.65 13.05 -13.53
N PHE A 207 -5.92 14.34 -13.76
CA PHE A 207 -7.04 15.06 -13.16
C PHE A 207 -8.11 15.33 -14.20
N ASP A 208 -9.30 14.77 -14.02
CA ASP A 208 -10.42 14.90 -14.97
C ASP A 208 -11.33 16.12 -14.66
N ASN A 209 -10.78 17.16 -14.02
CA ASN A 209 -11.48 18.40 -13.59
C ASN A 209 -12.73 18.23 -12.72
N THR A 210 -13.10 17.00 -12.37
CA THR A 210 -14.35 16.64 -11.69
C THR A 210 -14.12 15.71 -10.50
N LYS A 211 -13.01 14.99 -10.47
CA LYS A 211 -12.63 14.00 -9.44
C LYS A 211 -11.20 14.23 -8.99
N LEU A 212 -10.86 13.69 -7.83
CA LEU A 212 -9.48 13.63 -7.32
C LEU A 212 -8.52 13.04 -8.36
N LEU A 213 -7.25 13.43 -8.27
CA LEU A 213 -6.15 12.87 -9.07
C LEU A 213 -6.21 11.35 -9.03
N LYS A 214 -6.16 10.73 -10.21
CA LYS A 214 -6.14 9.28 -10.35
C LYS A 214 -4.87 8.87 -11.07
N LEU A 215 -4.15 7.90 -10.51
CA LEU A 215 -3.06 7.26 -11.19
C LEU A 215 -3.61 6.40 -12.35
N THR A 216 -3.15 6.66 -13.57
CA THR A 216 -3.64 6.01 -14.78
C THR A 216 -2.51 5.46 -15.63
N MET A 217 -2.79 4.34 -16.31
CA MET A 217 -1.89 3.64 -17.22
C MET A 217 -2.16 4.04 -18.66
N THR A 218 -1.93 5.30 -18.98
CA THR A 218 -2.11 5.81 -20.35
C THR A 218 -0.91 5.43 -21.22
N LEU A 219 -1.16 5.15 -22.50
CA LEU A 219 -0.15 4.91 -23.54
C LEU A 219 0.21 6.20 -24.30
N TYR A 220 -0.12 7.37 -23.72
CA TYR A 220 0.19 8.66 -24.34
C TYR A 220 1.62 9.09 -24.03
N ASP A 221 2.16 9.96 -24.88
CA ASP A 221 3.38 10.70 -24.59
C ASP A 221 3.29 11.40 -23.22
N LYS A 222 4.41 11.38 -22.50
CA LYS A 222 4.55 11.96 -21.16
C LYS A 222 5.36 13.24 -21.25
N LYS A 223 4.96 14.24 -20.48
CA LYS A 223 5.71 15.49 -20.35
C LYS A 223 6.20 15.66 -18.93
N LYS A 224 7.44 16.12 -18.77
CA LYS A 224 8.08 16.34 -17.47
C LYS A 224 7.92 15.15 -16.52
N TYR A 225 8.12 13.95 -17.06
CA TYR A 225 7.93 12.74 -16.28
C TYR A 225 9.15 12.54 -15.38
N ILE A 226 8.89 12.41 -14.08
CA ILE A 226 9.93 12.25 -13.08
C ILE A 226 10.16 10.77 -12.82
N LEU A 227 11.40 10.34 -12.94
CA LEU A 227 11.77 8.94 -12.87
C LEU A 227 13.18 8.73 -12.30
N HIS A 228 13.35 7.65 -11.55
CA HIS A 228 14.64 7.26 -10.98
C HIS A 228 15.45 6.43 -11.99
N TYR A 229 16.77 6.63 -12.04
CA TYR A 229 17.63 6.00 -13.06
C TYR A 229 17.55 4.47 -13.12
N ILE A 230 17.31 3.78 -12.00
CA ILE A 230 17.14 2.32 -11.98
C ILE A 230 15.93 1.88 -12.81
N ILE A 231 14.88 2.70 -12.87
CA ILE A 231 13.65 2.39 -13.61
C ILE A 231 13.88 2.54 -15.12
N LEU A 232 14.81 3.42 -15.56
CA LEU A 232 15.15 3.59 -16.98
C LEU A 232 15.65 2.30 -17.64
N GLY A 233 16.30 1.40 -16.90
CA GLY A 233 16.75 0.13 -17.46
C GLY A 233 15.62 -0.82 -17.87
N PHE A 234 14.38 -0.53 -17.45
CA PHE A 234 13.20 -1.34 -17.71
C PHE A 234 12.23 -0.70 -18.72
N ILE A 235 12.49 0.53 -19.16
CA ILE A 235 11.68 1.29 -20.14
C ILE A 235 12.37 1.24 -21.49
#